data_AF-X1HEX7-F1
#
_entry.id   AF-X1HEX7-F1
#
_cell.length_a   1.000
_cell.length_b   1.000
_cell.length_c   1.000
_cell.angle_alpha   90.00
_cell.angle_beta   90.00
_cell.angle_gamma   90.00
#
_symmetry.space_group_name_H-M   'P 1'
#
loop_
_entity.id
_entity.type
_entity.pdbx_description
1 polymer ?
#
loop_
_entity_poly.entity_id
_entity_poly.type
_entity_poly.pdbx_seq_one_letter_code
_entity_poly.pdbx_strand_id
1 'polypeptide(L)'
;MAIEDFTDYAEEDPNTDITKTASRITTDTMRRDVSAYVYKDKGSGHFSGNFEHKVDVRLTAAGTNYGTVIHWALANSIGDEDEVAADGNNINVQTVRSPTEAFYILIRE
;
A
#
# COMPACT_ATOMS: atom_id res chain seq x y z
N MET A 1 -2.16 20.11 -9.47
CA MET A 1 -2.00 19.30 -8.25
C MET A 1 -0.54 18.89 -8.15
N ALA A 2 0.05 18.97 -6.96
CA ALA A 2 1.42 18.51 -6.73
C ALA A 2 1.45 16.99 -6.54
N ILE A 3 2.55 16.35 -6.94
CA ILE A 3 2.81 14.93 -6.66
C ILE A 3 3.17 14.82 -5.18
N GLU A 4 2.66 13.82 -4.47
CA GLU A 4 3.04 13.55 -3.07
C GLU A 4 4.54 13.29 -2.97
N ASP A 5 5.18 13.85 -1.94
CA ASP A 5 6.60 13.61 -1.64
C ASP A 5 6.73 12.49 -0.60
N PHE A 6 7.31 11.35 -0.98
CA PHE A 6 7.50 10.21 -0.08
C PHE A 6 8.80 10.23 0.73
N THR A 7 9.66 11.25 0.58
CA THR A 7 10.96 11.29 1.26
C THR A 7 10.85 11.37 2.79
N ASP A 8 9.74 11.91 3.31
CA ASP A 8 9.48 12.07 4.73
C ASP A 8 8.56 10.98 5.32
N TYR A 9 8.15 9.99 4.52
CA TYR A 9 7.34 8.89 5.01
C TYR A 9 8.16 7.97 5.91
N ALA A 10 7.57 7.58 7.03
CA ALA A 10 8.10 6.55 7.90
C ALA A 10 8.01 5.17 7.20
N GLU A 11 8.91 4.27 7.57
CA GLU A 11 9.05 2.97 6.93
C GLU A 11 9.42 1.92 7.96
N GLU A 12 8.71 0.80 7.89
CA GLU A 12 9.08 -0.47 8.48
C GLU A 12 9.42 -1.39 7.30
N ASP A 13 10.68 -1.76 7.14
CA ASP A 13 11.13 -2.63 6.05
C ASP A 13 12.31 -3.49 6.50
N PRO A 14 12.04 -4.58 7.25
CA PRO A 14 13.08 -5.41 7.85
C PRO A 14 14.04 -6.05 6.83
N ASN A 15 13.61 -6.21 5.59
CA ASN A 15 14.36 -6.89 4.53
C ASN A 15 14.94 -5.95 3.47
N THR A 16 14.69 -4.64 3.56
CA THR A 16 15.11 -3.67 2.53
C THR A 16 14.47 -3.97 1.15
N ASP A 17 13.24 -4.46 1.16
CA ASP A 17 12.43 -4.77 -0.03
C ASP A 17 11.78 -3.50 -0.63
N ILE A 18 11.80 -2.39 0.11
CA ILE A 18 11.17 -1.12 -0.24
C ILE A 18 12.23 -0.07 -0.59
N THR A 19 12.04 0.61 -1.71
CA THR A 19 12.83 1.79 -2.09
C THR A 19 11.92 2.98 -2.30
N LYS A 20 12.19 4.08 -1.59
CA LYS A 20 11.46 5.34 -1.72
C LYS A 20 12.29 6.38 -2.48
N THR A 21 11.61 7.10 -3.37
CA THR A 21 12.04 8.40 -3.89
C THR A 21 10.94 9.41 -3.60
N ALA A 22 11.20 10.69 -3.87
CA ALA A 22 10.17 11.72 -3.69
C ALA A 22 8.85 11.37 -4.38
N SER A 23 8.85 10.73 -5.55
CA SER A 23 7.62 10.48 -6.31
C SER A 23 7.28 9.01 -6.54
N ARG A 24 8.01 8.07 -5.92
CA ARG A 24 7.77 6.64 -6.14
C ARG A 24 8.15 5.80 -4.94
N ILE A 25 7.31 4.82 -4.64
CA ILE A 25 7.62 3.66 -3.80
C ILE A 25 7.76 2.45 -4.73
N THR A 26 8.88 1.74 -4.61
CA THR A 26 9.11 0.48 -5.32
C THR A 26 9.19 -0.62 -4.27
N THR A 27 8.43 -1.68 -4.44
CA THR A 27 8.60 -2.94 -3.71
C THR A 27 9.24 -3.96 -4.65
N ASP A 28 10.37 -4.54 -4.27
CA ASP A 28 11.01 -5.66 -4.95
C ASP A 28 11.18 -6.83 -3.96
N THR A 29 11.20 -8.06 -4.45
CA THR A 29 11.41 -9.28 -3.65
C THR A 29 10.49 -9.53 -2.45
N MET A 30 9.46 -8.69 -2.24
CA MET A 30 8.55 -8.73 -1.10
C MET A 30 7.94 -10.11 -0.87
N ARG A 31 8.09 -10.60 0.36
CA ARG A 31 7.57 -11.89 0.81
C ARG A 31 6.31 -11.70 1.65
N ARG A 32 5.47 -12.73 1.69
CA ARG A 32 4.20 -12.71 2.45
C ARG A 32 4.39 -12.82 3.96
N ASP A 33 5.54 -13.31 4.43
CA ASP A 33 5.82 -13.56 5.84
C ASP A 33 6.63 -12.44 6.51
N VAL A 34 6.51 -11.22 5.97
CA VAL A 34 7.26 -10.04 6.39
C VAL A 34 6.29 -8.88 6.51
N SER A 35 6.27 -8.24 7.68
CA SER A 35 5.57 -6.97 7.86
C SER A 35 6.47 -5.85 7.33
N ALA A 36 6.08 -5.26 6.20
CA ALA A 36 6.80 -4.16 5.58
C ALA A 36 5.83 -3.15 4.97
N TYR A 37 5.97 -1.88 5.32
CA TYR A 37 5.06 -0.82 4.92
C TYR A 37 5.71 0.56 5.02
N VAL A 38 5.14 1.49 4.26
CA VAL A 38 5.52 2.91 4.27
C VAL A 38 4.28 3.72 4.63
N TYR A 39 4.40 4.64 5.59
CA TYR A 39 3.27 5.39 6.09
C TYR A 39 3.62 6.84 6.41
N LYS A 40 2.58 7.67 6.46
CA LYS A 40 2.65 9.03 6.96
C LYS A 40 1.39 9.34 7.73
N ASP A 41 1.56 9.70 8.99
CA ASP A 41 0.47 10.26 9.77
C ASP A 41 0.17 11.67 9.23
N LYS A 42 -1.01 11.82 8.61
CA LYS A 42 -1.47 13.10 8.06
C LYS A 42 -2.18 13.96 9.11
N GLY A 43 -2.32 13.45 10.33
CA GLY A 43 -3.04 14.07 11.44
C GLY A 43 -4.53 13.80 11.40
N SER A 44 -5.16 13.83 12.58
CA SER A 44 -6.60 13.67 12.75
C SER A 44 -7.39 14.66 11.88
N GLY A 45 -8.35 14.16 11.10
CA GLY A 45 -9.26 14.98 10.30
C GLY A 45 -8.67 15.53 8.99
N HIS A 46 -7.47 15.12 8.59
CA HIS A 46 -6.84 15.56 7.34
C HIS A 46 -7.72 15.30 6.11
N PHE A 47 -8.29 14.09 6.05
CA PHE A 47 -9.20 13.66 4.99
C PHE A 47 -10.67 13.83 5.42
N SER A 48 -11.03 15.01 5.93
CA SER A 48 -12.41 15.30 6.32
C SER A 48 -13.29 15.59 5.10
N GLY A 49 -14.42 14.88 4.98
CA GLY A 49 -15.33 14.99 3.84
C GLY A 49 -14.83 14.26 2.60
N ASN A 50 -15.25 14.74 1.42
CA ASN A 50 -14.86 14.13 0.15
C ASN A 50 -13.42 14.54 -0.21
N PHE A 51 -12.60 13.58 -0.63
CA PHE A 51 -11.25 13.82 -1.12
C PHE A 51 -11.01 13.10 -2.45
N GLU A 52 -10.01 13.57 -3.20
CA GLU A 52 -9.47 12.89 -4.38
C GLU A 52 -7.99 12.61 -4.15
N HIS A 53 -7.56 11.36 -4.34
CA HIS A 53 -6.16 10.98 -4.33
C HIS A 53 -5.85 10.26 -5.65
N LYS A 54 -4.93 10.82 -6.44
CA LYS A 54 -4.48 10.19 -7.70
C LYS A 54 -3.31 9.27 -7.42
N VAL A 55 -3.46 8.00 -7.77
CA VAL A 55 -2.41 6.98 -7.62
C VAL A 55 -2.19 6.28 -8.96
N ASP A 56 -0.92 6.16 -9.35
CA ASP A 56 -0.49 5.35 -10.47
C ASP A 56 0.15 4.07 -9.93
N VAL A 57 -0.46 2.93 -10.24
CA VAL A 57 0.02 1.61 -9.80
C VAL A 57 0.54 0.84 -11.00
N ARG A 58 1.76 0.29 -10.87
CA ARG A 58 2.36 -0.57 -11.88
C ARG A 58 2.92 -1.83 -11.24
N LEU A 59 2.33 -2.98 -11.59
CA LEU A 59 2.91 -4.29 -11.33
C LEU A 59 3.75 -4.75 -12.52
N THR A 60 5.03 -5.07 -12.30
CA THR A 60 5.93 -5.58 -13.35
C THR A 60 6.22 -7.07 -13.21
N ALA A 61 6.09 -7.62 -12.01
CA ALA A 61 6.29 -9.04 -11.72
C ALA A 61 5.40 -9.46 -10.54
N ALA A 62 5.01 -10.73 -10.53
CA ALA A 62 4.39 -11.39 -9.39
C ALA A 62 4.85 -12.85 -9.36
N GLY A 63 4.87 -13.43 -8.16
CA GLY A 63 5.05 -14.87 -8.00
C GLY A 63 3.96 -15.68 -8.71
N THR A 64 4.22 -16.97 -8.89
CA THR A 64 3.25 -17.91 -9.50
C THR A 64 2.13 -18.33 -8.56
N ASN A 65 2.33 -18.15 -7.25
CA ASN A 65 1.36 -18.47 -6.21
C ASN A 65 0.40 -17.31 -5.95
N TYR A 66 -0.46 -17.47 -4.95
CA TYR A 66 -1.29 -16.40 -4.43
C TYR A 66 -0.42 -15.29 -3.81
N GLY A 67 -0.71 -14.03 -4.14
CA GLY A 67 -0.04 -12.86 -3.59
C GLY A 67 -0.94 -11.64 -3.59
N THR A 68 -0.78 -10.79 -2.58
CA THR A 68 -1.51 -9.53 -2.43
C THR A 68 -0.53 -8.43 -2.06
N VAL A 69 -0.75 -7.23 -2.59
CA VAL A 69 0.01 -6.03 -2.22
C VAL A 69 -0.97 -4.86 -2.18
N ILE A 70 -0.98 -4.15 -1.06
CA ILE A 70 -1.63 -2.85 -0.93
C ILE A 70 -0.66 -1.81 -1.50
N HIS A 71 -1.06 -1.13 -2.57
CA HIS A 71 -0.24 -0.09 -3.22
C HIS A 71 -0.50 1.29 -2.62
N TRP A 72 -1.67 1.45 -2.01
CA TRP A 72 -2.13 2.67 -1.37
C TRP A 72 -3.23 2.34 -0.37
N ALA A 73 -3.20 2.98 0.78
CA ALA A 73 -4.28 2.91 1.75
C ALA A 73 -4.43 4.22 2.52
N LEU A 74 -5.67 4.48 2.94
CA LEU A 74 -6.02 5.39 4.02
C LEU A 74 -6.58 4.54 5.15
N ALA A 75 -5.99 4.62 6.34
CA ALA A 75 -6.40 3.83 7.51
C ALA A 75 -6.20 4.64 8.80
N ASN A 76 -6.88 4.24 9.87
CA ASN A 76 -6.66 4.79 11.22
C ASN A 76 -5.56 4.05 11.98
N SER A 77 -5.20 2.86 11.53
CA SER A 77 -4.11 2.05 12.08
C SER A 77 -2.87 2.09 11.18
N ILE A 78 -1.70 1.98 11.82
CA ILE A 78 -0.41 1.86 11.14
C ILE A 78 -0.04 0.37 11.14
N GLY A 79 0.33 -0.16 9.98
CA GLY A 79 0.79 -1.53 9.84
C GLY A 79 0.74 -2.03 8.40
N ASP A 80 0.96 -3.32 8.22
CA ASP A 80 0.80 -4.03 6.95
C ASP A 80 -0.68 -4.33 6.63
N GLU A 81 -0.92 -5.21 5.64
CA GLU A 81 -2.27 -5.59 5.23
C GLU A 81 -3.10 -6.14 6.41
N ASP A 82 -2.53 -7.02 7.22
CA ASP A 82 -3.26 -7.73 8.27
C ASP A 82 -3.64 -6.77 9.40
N GLU A 83 -2.74 -5.88 9.83
CA GLU A 83 -3.06 -4.88 10.85
C GLU A 83 -4.10 -3.86 10.36
N VAL A 84 -3.94 -3.35 9.15
CA VAL A 84 -4.86 -2.37 8.57
C VAL A 84 -6.25 -2.99 8.35
N ALA A 85 -6.32 -4.24 7.89
CA ALA A 85 -7.58 -4.94 7.70
C ALA A 85 -8.28 -5.28 9.03
N ALA A 86 -7.53 -5.58 10.09
CA ALA A 86 -8.09 -5.90 11.40
C ALA A 86 -8.80 -4.70 12.06
N ASP A 87 -8.39 -3.48 11.75
CA ASP A 87 -9.02 -2.24 12.25
C ASP A 87 -10.40 -1.98 11.60
N GLY A 88 -10.63 -2.53 10.40
CA GLY A 88 -11.91 -2.42 9.69
C GLY A 88 -12.31 -0.99 9.28
N ASN A 89 -11.37 -0.04 9.35
CA ASN A 89 -11.57 1.37 9.02
C ASN A 89 -10.50 1.81 8.02
N ASN A 90 -10.52 1.22 6.83
CA ASN A 90 -9.53 1.51 5.82
C ASN A 90 -10.12 1.53 4.41
N ILE A 91 -9.67 2.49 3.60
CA ILE A 91 -9.88 2.47 2.16
C ILE A 91 -8.56 2.10 1.51
N ASN A 92 -8.53 1.10 0.65
CA ASN A 92 -7.29 0.68 0.00
C ASN A 92 -7.43 0.36 -1.49
N VAL A 93 -6.30 0.48 -2.19
CA VAL A 93 -6.10 -0.03 -3.54
C VAL A 93 -5.12 -1.18 -3.46
N GLN A 94 -5.62 -2.38 -3.69
CA GLN A 94 -4.80 -3.58 -3.66
C GLN A 94 -4.84 -4.33 -4.98
N THR A 95 -3.73 -4.97 -5.28
CA THR A 95 -3.63 -5.93 -6.36
C THR A 95 -3.62 -7.33 -5.79
N VAL A 96 -4.39 -8.23 -6.38
CA VAL A 96 -4.38 -9.64 -6.01
C VAL A 96 -4.03 -10.50 -7.22
N ARG A 97 -3.11 -11.43 -6.99
CA ARG A 97 -2.77 -12.52 -7.90
C ARG A 97 -3.32 -13.81 -7.30
N SER A 98 -4.14 -14.51 -8.07
CA SER A 98 -4.60 -15.86 -7.77
C SER A 98 -4.10 -16.84 -8.86
N PRO A 99 -3.74 -18.08 -8.52
CA PRO A 99 -3.40 -19.09 -9.52
C PRO A 99 -4.63 -19.55 -10.34
N THR A 100 -5.85 -19.32 -9.84
CA THR A 100 -7.10 -19.80 -10.44
C THR A 100 -7.96 -18.70 -11.04
N GLU A 101 -7.60 -17.43 -10.85
CA GLU A 101 -8.40 -16.29 -11.30
C GLU A 101 -7.53 -15.28 -12.05
N ALA A 102 -8.19 -14.40 -12.82
CA ALA A 102 -7.51 -13.29 -13.45
C ALA A 102 -6.93 -12.32 -12.40
N PHE A 103 -5.89 -11.59 -12.79
CA PHE A 103 -5.39 -10.45 -12.03
C PHE A 103 -6.50 -9.40 -11.87
N TYR A 104 -6.69 -8.89 -10.65
CA TYR A 104 -7.66 -7.83 -10.39
C TYR A 104 -7.13 -6.78 -9.40
N ILE A 105 -7.63 -5.56 -9.56
CA ILE A 105 -7.47 -4.46 -8.61
C ILE A 105 -8.77 -4.38 -7.80
N LEU A 106 -8.66 -4.40 -6.48
CA LEU A 106 -9.78 -4.16 -5.58
C LEU A 106 -9.67 -2.75 -4.99
N ILE A 107 -10.82 -2.10 -4.87
CA ILE A 107 -11.03 -0.98 -3.97
C ILE A 107 -11.86 -1.54 -2.81
N ARG A 108 -11.32 -1.49 -1.60
CA ARG A 108 -12.00 -1.91 -0.37
C ARG A 108 -12.29 -0.68 0.48
N GLU A 109 -13.44 -0.69 1.16
CA GLU A 109 -13.89 0.30 2.17
C GLU A 109 -14.19 -0.43 3.47
#